data_AF-A0A529UZS2-F1
#
_entry.id   AF-A0A529UZS2-F1
#
_cell.length_a   1.000
_cell.length_b   1.000
_cell.length_c   1.000
_cell.angle_alpha   90.00
_cell.angle_beta   90.00
_cell.angle_gamma   90.00
#
_symmetry.space_group_name_H-M   'P 1'
#
loop_
_entity.id
_entity.type
_entity.pdbx_description
1 polymer ?
#
loop_
_entity_poly.entity_id
_entity_poly.type
_entity_poly.pdbx_seq_one_letter_code
_entity_poly.pdbx_strand_id
1 'polypeptide(L)'
;MREILLSVLFLCAFIDGAWADYDCPNHPISVADAGWCKFFDEFAFRDQEDPARKINYLVKESLAAIDVPDKAIRSYAFVISVWDYRKGQVDEEELKGIKADKPAILKFLSEQGFDEAIVLNNGDATADRIRKIFTEYYLPKFESAAAAGQKIRFMFIFNGHGWQPRSSGGTGALALADITDDSDLDYDHRFSLAELRGLLQDVSQYTQASIALLGSCYSGSVFEDGSGHEEDFAPGAAAWIAAAAPRGVEAWELKDRQGTVFFQNLIRVIETWRSAEAELAPQDPAGKVVDMTKYAPTLRDITSYINNQHFFGGANPETGEHYPPFIVDTIEFSGGKRAAYRFVAGQDLADKIGQNIGLNFTKVAFTGSSIEGRSDITVVHTPGTYSIRGIDLSSGNINDDLDFKSIKQEAGISFVYFKASEGQKPLNAERMQKEDQAYRKVKRAWDKARAAGLAVGAYHTFNFCEDVEDQFDYIKQRVHRTDDLLPMAIDVEWYDGKPAPGTGGCSLTAALAHSKIYTLARDLEGYYGKKPLIYLVSSSVREIAGDSVDYPLWIANFSSKAAAVGPGEPWTLWQYTGKGHIPGTANLVDFNYFFGNATQFSQFQKSGSNIAGEVAGK
;
A
#
# COMPACT_ATOMS: atom_id res chain seq x y z
N MET A 1 -10.84 -25.90 76.83
CA MET A 1 -11.31 -24.50 76.69
C MET A 1 -10.08 -23.68 76.30
N ARG A 2 -10.11 -23.05 75.10
CA ARG A 2 -9.03 -22.29 74.41
C ARG A 2 -7.85 -23.16 73.92
N GLU A 3 -7.35 -23.10 72.69
CA GLU A 3 -7.57 -22.27 71.49
C GLU A 3 -7.05 -23.09 70.28
N ILE A 4 -7.73 -23.01 69.14
CA ILE A 4 -7.28 -23.56 67.83
C ILE A 4 -6.98 -22.32 66.98
N LEU A 5 -5.70 -22.08 66.68
CA LEU A 5 -5.26 -21.17 65.62
C LEU A 5 -3.86 -21.59 65.17
N LEU A 6 -3.55 -21.31 63.89
CA LEU A 6 -2.35 -21.67 63.11
C LEU A 6 -2.36 -23.02 62.39
N SER A 7 -3.14 -23.06 61.30
CA SER A 7 -2.98 -24.00 60.19
C SER A 7 -2.94 -23.23 58.86
N VAL A 8 -1.95 -22.37 58.61
CA VAL A 8 -1.58 -21.89 57.26
C VAL A 8 -0.13 -21.41 57.30
N LEU A 9 0.80 -22.22 56.79
CA LEU A 9 2.14 -21.87 56.25
C LEU A 9 2.96 -23.16 56.22
N PHE A 10 3.70 -23.39 55.12
CA PHE A 10 4.42 -24.63 54.76
C PHE A 10 3.62 -25.70 54.01
N LEU A 11 3.23 -25.38 52.77
CA LEU A 11 3.38 -26.32 51.66
C LEU A 11 3.33 -25.57 50.32
N CYS A 12 4.43 -24.93 49.94
CA CYS A 12 4.75 -24.52 48.56
C CYS A 12 6.27 -24.36 48.50
N ALA A 13 6.96 -25.47 48.30
CA ALA A 13 8.36 -25.49 47.88
C ALA A 13 8.42 -26.32 46.60
N PHE A 14 9.20 -25.81 45.65
CA PHE A 14 9.52 -26.36 44.32
C PHE A 14 8.47 -26.14 43.22
N ILE A 15 8.53 -24.95 42.58
CA ILE A 15 9.08 -24.79 41.22
C ILE A 15 9.68 -23.37 41.10
N ASP A 16 10.87 -23.14 41.67
CA ASP A 16 11.71 -22.00 41.27
C ASP A 16 12.66 -22.50 40.18
N GLY A 17 12.24 -22.41 38.92
CA GLY A 17 13.14 -22.41 37.79
C GLY A 17 13.77 -21.03 37.68
N ALA A 18 14.65 -20.66 38.61
CA ALA A 18 15.51 -19.49 38.46
C ALA A 18 16.50 -19.79 37.33
N TRP A 19 16.20 -19.30 36.13
CA TRP A 19 17.17 -19.24 35.05
C TRP A 19 18.32 -18.36 35.56
N ALA A 20 19.56 -18.84 35.40
CA ALA A 20 20.71 -18.06 35.80
C ALA A 20 20.85 -16.89 34.81
N ASP A 21 20.39 -15.72 35.22
CA ASP A 21 20.58 -14.47 34.50
C ASP A 21 22.09 -14.22 34.31
N TYR A 22 22.52 -14.13 33.05
CA TYR A 22 23.89 -13.80 32.67
C TYR A 22 23.96 -12.32 32.26
N ASP A 23 24.86 -11.57 32.90
CA ASP A 23 25.05 -10.14 32.59
C ASP A 23 25.98 -9.97 31.38
N CYS A 24 25.51 -9.24 30.37
CA CYS A 24 26.31 -9.00 29.16
C CYS A 24 27.46 -8.01 29.45
N PRO A 25 28.72 -8.35 29.11
CA PRO A 25 29.88 -7.52 29.49
C PRO A 25 29.88 -6.10 28.89
N ASN A 26 29.38 -5.95 27.67
CA ASN A 26 29.40 -4.69 26.93
C ASN A 26 28.07 -3.95 26.93
N HIS A 27 27.05 -4.53 27.54
CA HIS A 27 25.68 -4.05 27.48
C HIS A 27 25.02 -4.37 28.82
N PRO A 28 24.65 -3.40 29.67
CA PRO A 28 24.20 -3.64 31.04
C PRO A 28 22.77 -4.20 31.07
N ILE A 29 22.64 -5.43 30.59
CA ILE A 29 21.42 -6.21 30.51
C ILE A 29 21.73 -7.63 30.99
N SER A 30 20.74 -8.23 31.64
CA SER A 30 20.77 -9.62 32.03
C SER A 30 19.95 -10.45 31.04
N VAL A 31 20.50 -11.57 30.60
CA VAL A 31 19.91 -12.47 29.59
C VAL A 31 19.92 -13.92 30.08
N ALA A 32 19.07 -14.78 29.51
CA ALA A 32 18.92 -16.16 29.97
C ALA A 32 20.19 -17.03 29.81
N ASP A 33 21.04 -16.72 28.83
CA ASP A 33 22.36 -17.35 28.68
C ASP A 33 23.36 -16.42 27.97
N ALA A 34 24.66 -16.64 28.21
CA ALA A 34 25.75 -15.82 27.67
C ALA A 34 25.78 -15.71 26.13
N GLY A 35 25.20 -16.69 25.42
CA GLY A 35 25.11 -16.71 23.97
C GLY A 35 24.20 -15.62 23.39
N TRP A 36 23.31 -15.03 24.20
CA TRP A 36 22.46 -13.92 23.77
C TRP A 36 23.19 -12.59 23.67
N CYS A 37 24.25 -12.40 24.44
CA CYS A 37 24.95 -11.10 24.51
C CYS A 37 25.47 -10.63 23.15
N LYS A 38 25.86 -11.57 22.28
CA LYS A 38 26.32 -11.26 20.92
C LYS A 38 25.29 -10.52 20.07
N PHE A 39 23.99 -10.66 20.36
CA PHE A 39 22.93 -9.97 19.60
C PHE A 39 22.81 -8.49 19.97
N PHE A 40 23.41 -8.08 21.09
CA PHE A 40 23.40 -6.70 21.56
C PHE A 40 24.71 -5.97 21.23
N ASP A 41 25.78 -6.72 20.96
CA ASP A 41 27.12 -6.14 20.70
C ASP A 41 27.21 -5.38 19.36
N GLU A 42 26.30 -5.62 18.41
CA GLU A 42 26.32 -4.93 17.11
C GLU A 42 25.84 -3.47 17.15
N PHE A 43 24.96 -3.13 18.09
CA PHE A 43 24.43 -1.78 18.25
C PHE A 43 24.98 -1.15 19.53
N ALA A 44 25.51 0.06 19.41
CA ALA A 44 26.10 0.76 20.56
C ALA A 44 25.03 1.12 21.59
N PHE A 45 25.11 0.50 22.77
CA PHE A 45 24.27 0.84 23.91
C PHE A 45 24.43 2.31 24.30
N ARG A 46 23.31 2.96 24.61
CA ARG A 46 23.31 4.28 25.25
C ARG A 46 22.87 4.16 26.70
N ASP A 47 23.78 4.56 27.60
CA ASP A 47 23.53 4.55 29.02
C ASP A 47 22.33 5.45 29.38
N GLN A 48 21.39 4.87 30.10
CA GLN A 48 20.16 5.51 30.51
C GLN A 48 20.38 6.48 31.67
N GLU A 49 21.40 6.23 32.47
CA GLU A 49 21.75 7.03 33.64
C GLU A 49 22.73 8.17 33.29
N ASP A 50 23.18 8.27 32.03
CA ASP A 50 24.03 9.37 31.58
C ASP A 50 23.31 10.71 31.76
N PRO A 51 23.78 11.60 32.66
CA PRO A 51 23.16 12.91 32.89
C PRO A 51 23.20 13.83 31.67
N ALA A 52 24.10 13.57 30.72
CA ALA A 52 24.23 14.30 29.46
C ALA A 52 23.25 13.81 28.37
N ARG A 53 22.59 12.64 28.57
CA ARG A 53 21.61 12.12 27.62
C ARG A 53 20.45 13.10 27.44
N LYS A 54 20.16 13.41 26.18
CA LYS A 54 19.04 14.29 25.77
C LYS A 54 18.18 13.60 24.74
N ILE A 55 16.88 13.50 25.01
CA ILE A 55 15.92 13.03 24.03
C ILE A 55 15.55 14.19 23.11
N ASN A 56 15.57 13.94 21.81
CA ASN A 56 15.18 14.93 20.82
C ASN A 56 13.73 15.40 21.11
N TYR A 57 13.51 16.72 21.11
CA TYR A 57 12.20 17.29 21.43
C TYR A 57 11.08 16.77 20.52
N LEU A 58 11.38 16.44 19.26
CA LEU A 58 10.41 15.90 18.29
C LEU A 58 9.97 14.48 18.67
N VAL A 59 10.89 13.69 19.22
CA VAL A 59 10.56 12.37 19.78
C VAL A 59 9.64 12.56 20.98
N LYS A 60 9.95 13.48 21.89
CA LYS A 60 9.07 13.78 23.04
C LYS A 60 7.67 14.22 22.61
N GLU A 61 7.59 15.11 21.63
CA GLU A 61 6.33 15.61 21.09
C GLU A 61 5.51 14.47 20.47
N SER A 62 6.14 13.58 19.68
CA SER A 62 5.45 12.43 19.07
C SER A 62 4.86 11.46 20.11
N LEU A 63 5.50 11.33 21.27
CA LEU A 63 5.07 10.44 22.36
C LEU A 63 4.09 11.13 23.33
N ALA A 64 3.69 12.38 23.07
CA ALA A 64 2.97 13.24 24.01
C ALA A 64 3.66 13.31 25.40
N ALA A 65 4.99 13.44 25.37
CA ALA A 65 5.89 13.26 26.51
C ALA A 65 6.81 14.49 26.73
N ILE A 66 6.38 15.68 26.31
CA ILE A 66 7.18 16.92 26.42
C ILE A 66 7.58 17.20 27.89
N ASP A 67 6.65 17.00 28.82
CA ASP A 67 6.87 17.22 30.26
C ASP A 67 7.50 16.00 30.97
N VAL A 68 7.80 14.94 30.22
CA VAL A 68 8.39 13.71 30.76
C VAL A 68 9.93 13.85 30.81
N PRO A 69 10.57 13.49 31.94
CA PRO A 69 12.03 13.47 32.04
C PRO A 69 12.68 12.58 30.97
N ASP A 70 13.83 12.98 30.43
CA ASP A 70 14.56 12.23 29.38
C ASP A 70 14.76 10.76 29.75
N LYS A 71 15.11 10.50 31.01
CA LYS A 71 15.32 9.14 31.56
C LYS A 71 14.08 8.24 31.56
N ALA A 72 12.88 8.81 31.47
CA ALA A 72 11.64 8.03 31.44
C ALA A 72 11.21 7.67 30.02
N ILE A 73 11.99 8.03 29.00
CA ILE A 73 11.75 7.67 27.59
C ILE A 73 12.78 6.61 27.18
N ARG A 74 12.29 5.52 26.58
CA ARG A 74 13.10 4.39 26.10
C ARG A 74 12.84 4.13 24.62
N SER A 75 13.90 3.94 23.86
CA SER A 75 13.84 3.65 22.42
C SER A 75 14.55 2.32 22.11
N TYR A 76 13.80 1.31 21.70
CA TYR A 76 14.30 -0.03 21.43
C TYR A 76 14.16 -0.39 19.96
N ALA A 77 15.14 -1.12 19.40
CA ALA A 77 15.05 -1.63 18.04
C ALA A 77 15.30 -3.14 17.95
N PHE A 78 14.58 -3.81 17.05
CA PHE A 78 14.82 -5.20 16.70
C PHE A 78 15.15 -5.28 15.21
N VAL A 79 16.39 -5.60 14.88
CA VAL A 79 16.87 -5.70 13.51
C VAL A 79 17.12 -7.16 13.17
N ILE A 80 16.55 -7.59 12.05
CA ILE A 80 16.83 -8.89 11.44
C ILE A 80 17.39 -8.60 10.05
N SER A 81 18.60 -9.10 9.78
CA SER A 81 19.22 -8.96 8.48
C SER A 81 19.73 -10.31 7.96
N VAL A 82 19.22 -10.74 6.82
CA VAL A 82 19.52 -12.06 6.24
C VAL A 82 20.02 -11.87 4.82
N TRP A 83 21.29 -12.17 4.58
CA TRP A 83 21.95 -12.10 3.29
C TRP A 83 22.80 -13.33 2.98
N ASP A 84 22.76 -14.35 3.84
CA ASP A 84 23.43 -15.64 3.66
C ASP A 84 22.37 -16.74 3.75
N TYR A 85 22.01 -17.27 2.59
CA TYR A 85 21.03 -18.34 2.40
C TYR A 85 21.75 -19.60 1.94
N ARG A 86 21.10 -20.77 2.01
CA ARG A 86 21.74 -22.03 1.59
C ARG A 86 22.34 -21.93 0.18
N LYS A 87 23.65 -22.22 0.10
CA LYS A 87 24.50 -21.98 -1.09
C LYS A 87 23.91 -22.54 -2.38
N GLY A 88 23.92 -21.70 -3.43
CA GLY A 88 23.56 -22.07 -4.80
C GLY A 88 22.09 -21.83 -5.19
N GLN A 89 21.31 -21.14 -4.34
CA GLN A 89 19.88 -20.88 -4.57
C GLN A 89 19.55 -19.41 -4.89
N VAL A 90 20.39 -18.48 -4.41
CA VAL A 90 20.27 -17.04 -4.69
C VAL A 90 21.63 -16.57 -5.19
N ASP A 91 21.64 -15.73 -6.23
CA ASP A 91 22.88 -15.19 -6.76
C ASP A 91 23.55 -14.32 -5.68
N GLU A 92 24.80 -14.66 -5.31
CA GLU A 92 25.58 -13.92 -4.31
C GLU A 92 25.74 -12.43 -4.67
N GLU A 93 25.64 -12.12 -5.96
CA GLU A 93 25.63 -10.77 -6.47
C GLU A 93 24.36 -10.01 -6.06
N GLU A 94 23.18 -10.64 -6.04
CA GLU A 94 21.88 -10.06 -5.64
C GLU A 94 21.74 -9.84 -4.11
N LEU A 95 22.62 -10.46 -3.33
CA LEU A 95 22.65 -10.34 -1.87
C LEU A 95 23.50 -9.15 -1.38
N LYS A 96 24.23 -8.48 -2.30
CA LYS A 96 25.12 -7.36 -1.95
C LYS A 96 24.36 -6.14 -1.47
N GLY A 97 23.24 -5.78 -2.09
CA GLY A 97 22.42 -4.64 -1.65
C GLY A 97 21.86 -4.86 -0.25
N ILE A 98 21.30 -6.03 0.01
CA ILE A 98 20.79 -6.42 1.34
C ILE A 98 21.91 -6.35 2.38
N LYS A 99 23.09 -6.90 2.09
CA LYS A 99 24.25 -6.83 2.99
C LYS A 99 24.71 -5.39 3.24
N ALA A 100 24.61 -4.52 2.24
CA ALA A 100 25.04 -3.12 2.33
C ALA A 100 24.07 -2.24 3.15
N ASP A 101 22.81 -2.62 3.29
CA ASP A 101 21.85 -1.87 4.10
C ASP A 101 22.12 -1.96 5.60
N LYS A 102 22.70 -3.07 6.10
CA LYS A 102 22.86 -3.26 7.55
C LYS A 102 23.65 -2.12 8.21
N PRO A 103 24.85 -1.72 7.73
CA PRO A 103 25.57 -0.58 8.31
C PRO A 103 24.76 0.73 8.28
N ALA A 104 24.01 0.97 7.20
CA ALA A 104 23.17 2.16 7.06
C ALA A 104 22.01 2.16 8.08
N ILE A 105 21.37 1.00 8.28
CA ILE A 105 20.31 0.81 9.28
C ILE A 105 20.82 1.05 10.70
N LEU A 106 21.98 0.49 11.07
CA LEU A 106 22.53 0.67 12.42
C LEU A 106 22.94 2.13 12.67
N LYS A 107 23.53 2.79 11.68
CA LYS A 107 23.82 4.24 11.72
C LYS A 107 22.53 5.05 11.89
N PHE A 108 21.51 4.75 11.08
CA PHE A 108 20.21 5.39 11.12
C PHE A 108 19.56 5.26 12.51
N LEU A 109 19.55 4.08 13.11
CA LEU A 109 19.03 3.87 14.47
C LEU A 109 19.76 4.75 15.51
N SER A 110 21.08 4.86 15.42
CA SER A 110 21.87 5.73 16.30
C SER A 110 21.50 7.21 16.12
N GLU A 111 21.38 7.68 14.88
CA GLU A 111 21.00 9.06 14.56
C GLU A 111 19.55 9.38 14.95
N GLN A 112 18.65 8.39 14.88
CA GLN A 112 17.28 8.48 15.36
C GLN A 112 17.17 8.46 16.89
N GLY A 113 18.26 8.20 17.61
CA GLY A 113 18.31 8.25 19.07
C GLY A 113 17.88 6.98 19.77
N PHE A 114 18.01 5.81 19.13
CA PHE A 114 17.71 4.53 19.78
C PHE A 114 18.77 4.20 20.84
N ASP A 115 18.31 3.59 21.94
CA ASP A 115 19.12 3.32 23.12
C ASP A 115 19.76 1.94 23.09
N GLU A 116 19.06 0.99 22.50
CA GLU A 116 19.36 -0.44 22.52
C GLU A 116 18.78 -1.07 21.26
N ALA A 117 19.51 -2.02 20.67
CA ALA A 117 18.98 -2.86 19.62
C ALA A 117 19.43 -4.32 19.75
N ILE A 118 18.51 -5.24 19.48
CA ILE A 118 18.84 -6.65 19.22
C ILE A 118 19.02 -6.80 17.72
N VAL A 119 20.14 -7.39 17.30
CA VAL A 119 20.48 -7.62 15.89
C VAL A 119 20.68 -9.12 15.65
N LEU A 120 19.83 -9.71 14.80
CA LEU A 120 19.98 -11.07 14.30
C LEU A 120 20.50 -11.05 12.87
N ASN A 121 21.51 -11.87 12.60
CA ASN A 121 22.10 -12.00 11.26
C ASN A 121 22.01 -13.43 10.75
N ASN A 122 21.58 -13.61 9.51
CA ASN A 122 21.66 -14.89 8.81
C ASN A 122 21.12 -16.06 9.65
N GLY A 123 21.92 -17.10 9.92
CA GLY A 123 21.54 -18.26 10.74
C GLY A 123 21.17 -17.94 12.19
N ASP A 124 21.45 -16.72 12.67
CA ASP A 124 20.93 -16.24 13.94
C ASP A 124 19.44 -15.83 13.86
N ALA A 125 18.88 -15.62 12.67
CA ALA A 125 17.48 -15.29 12.48
C ALA A 125 16.62 -16.55 12.33
N THR A 126 16.45 -17.34 13.39
CA THR A 126 15.54 -18.50 13.38
C THR A 126 14.15 -18.11 13.83
N ALA A 127 13.11 -18.81 13.34
CA ALA A 127 11.72 -18.50 13.70
C ALA A 127 11.47 -18.58 15.22
N ASP A 128 12.01 -19.60 15.89
CA ASP A 128 11.96 -19.74 17.35
C ASP A 128 12.63 -18.55 18.06
N ARG A 129 13.82 -18.13 17.62
CA ARG A 129 14.54 -17.02 18.26
C ARG A 129 13.82 -15.70 18.09
N ILE A 130 13.24 -15.45 16.91
CA ILE A 130 12.41 -14.26 16.65
C ILE A 130 11.22 -14.23 17.62
N ARG A 131 10.48 -15.34 17.77
CA ARG A 131 9.39 -15.44 18.75
C ARG A 131 9.86 -15.12 20.15
N LYS A 132 10.91 -15.80 20.62
CA LYS A 132 11.44 -15.62 21.97
C LYS A 132 11.88 -14.19 22.25
N ILE A 133 12.50 -13.51 21.29
CA ILE A 133 12.84 -12.09 21.45
C ILE A 133 11.59 -11.23 21.66
N PHE A 134 10.51 -11.48 20.92
CA PHE A 134 9.25 -10.78 21.18
C PHE A 134 8.65 -11.16 22.53
N THR A 135 8.46 -12.46 22.80
CA THR A 135 7.64 -12.94 23.91
C THR A 135 8.35 -13.01 25.24
N GLU A 136 9.65 -13.30 25.26
CA GLU A 136 10.46 -13.47 26.48
C GLU A 136 11.30 -12.23 26.80
N TYR A 137 11.66 -11.41 25.79
CA TYR A 137 12.45 -10.19 26.01
C TYR A 137 11.60 -8.91 25.94
N TYR A 138 11.05 -8.57 24.77
CA TYR A 138 10.41 -7.26 24.59
C TYR A 138 9.09 -7.13 25.33
N LEU A 139 8.20 -8.12 25.24
CA LEU A 139 6.86 -8.03 25.82
C LEU A 139 6.91 -7.84 27.36
N PRO A 140 7.64 -8.65 28.14
CA PRO A 140 7.72 -8.45 29.60
C PRO A 140 8.43 -7.15 29.97
N LYS A 141 9.48 -6.78 29.23
CA LYS A 141 10.24 -5.54 29.44
C LYS A 141 9.37 -4.31 29.20
N PHE A 142 8.58 -4.31 28.13
CA PHE A 142 7.70 -3.19 27.79
C PHE A 142 6.53 -3.07 28.75
N GLU A 143 5.93 -4.19 29.15
CA GLU A 143 4.89 -4.23 30.18
C GLU A 143 5.40 -3.62 31.50
N SER A 144 6.55 -4.08 31.98
CA SER A 144 7.17 -3.57 33.22
C SER A 144 7.51 -2.08 33.13
N ALA A 145 8.12 -1.65 32.03
CA ALA A 145 8.47 -0.25 31.79
C ALA A 145 7.22 0.66 31.70
N ALA A 146 6.17 0.21 31.00
CA ALA A 146 4.91 0.92 30.91
C ALA A 146 4.23 1.03 32.28
N ALA A 147 4.24 -0.02 33.09
CA ALA A 147 3.73 -0.02 34.47
C ALA A 147 4.50 0.95 35.38
N ALA A 148 5.81 1.14 35.14
CA ALA A 148 6.64 2.13 35.81
C ALA A 148 6.44 3.57 35.27
N GLY A 149 5.52 3.78 34.33
CA GLY A 149 5.20 5.08 33.75
C GLY A 149 6.19 5.55 32.67
N GLN A 150 7.07 4.67 32.18
CA GLN A 150 7.98 4.99 31.08
C GLN A 150 7.22 5.14 29.76
N LYS A 151 7.80 5.90 28.84
CA LYS A 151 7.32 6.06 27.46
C LYS A 151 8.24 5.32 26.50
N ILE A 152 7.67 4.41 25.72
CA ILE A 152 8.43 3.51 24.86
C ILE A 152 8.21 3.85 23.39
N ARG A 153 9.32 3.94 22.67
CA ARG A 153 9.41 3.93 21.22
C ARG A 153 10.04 2.61 20.79
N PHE A 154 9.46 1.93 19.81
CA PHE A 154 9.94 0.66 19.29
C PHE A 154 10.07 0.70 17.76
N MET A 155 11.10 0.06 17.23
CA MET A 155 11.31 -0.11 15.79
C MET A 155 11.70 -1.55 15.46
N PHE A 156 10.87 -2.24 14.71
CA PHE A 156 11.21 -3.51 14.09
C PHE A 156 11.74 -3.26 12.67
N ILE A 157 12.82 -3.93 12.28
CA ILE A 157 13.41 -3.82 10.94
C ILE A 157 13.70 -5.22 10.43
N PHE A 158 13.17 -5.54 9.26
CA PHE A 158 13.59 -6.72 8.50
C PHE A 158 14.26 -6.30 7.20
N ASN A 159 15.46 -6.81 6.96
CA ASN A 159 16.26 -6.58 5.76
C ASN A 159 16.69 -7.92 5.17
N GLY A 160 16.03 -8.36 4.11
CA GLY A 160 16.23 -9.70 3.53
C GLY A 160 15.16 -10.05 2.50
N HIS A 161 15.18 -11.29 2.02
CA HIS A 161 14.16 -11.76 1.07
C HIS A 161 12.80 -12.02 1.74
N GLY A 162 11.75 -11.93 0.91
CA GLY A 162 10.42 -12.39 1.27
C GLY A 162 10.13 -13.75 0.67
N TRP A 163 9.15 -14.44 1.24
CA TRP A 163 8.62 -15.69 0.74
C TRP A 163 7.12 -15.56 0.48
N GLN A 164 6.66 -16.06 -0.65
CA GLN A 164 5.24 -16.04 -1.02
C GLN A 164 4.72 -17.46 -1.25
N PRO A 165 3.57 -17.83 -0.67
CA PRO A 165 2.95 -19.14 -0.89
C PRO A 165 2.42 -19.29 -2.32
N ARG A 166 2.57 -20.48 -2.89
CA ARG A 166 2.11 -20.85 -4.26
C ARG A 166 0.59 -20.91 -4.43
N SER A 167 -0.19 -20.89 -3.35
CA SER A 167 -1.65 -20.87 -3.39
C SER A 167 -2.20 -19.47 -3.14
N SER A 168 -3.21 -19.08 -3.92
CA SER A 168 -3.92 -17.81 -3.79
C SER A 168 -4.55 -17.71 -2.39
N GLY A 169 -3.99 -16.86 -1.51
CA GLY A 169 -4.58 -16.55 -0.21
C GLY A 169 -3.63 -16.52 0.99
N GLY A 170 -2.43 -17.10 0.89
CA GLY A 170 -1.50 -17.11 2.04
C GLY A 170 -0.88 -15.73 2.36
N THR A 171 -0.48 -15.53 3.61
CA THR A 171 -0.09 -14.24 4.20
C THR A 171 1.37 -13.84 3.94
N GLY A 172 2.13 -14.66 3.20
CA GLY A 172 3.57 -14.45 2.97
C GLY A 172 4.40 -14.65 4.24
N ALA A 173 5.72 -14.66 4.09
CA ALA A 173 6.65 -14.81 5.20
C ALA A 173 7.95 -14.04 4.95
N LEU A 174 8.68 -13.75 6.02
CA LEU A 174 10.08 -13.36 5.97
C LEU A 174 10.91 -14.61 5.68
N ALA A 175 11.81 -14.55 4.69
CA ALA A 175 12.70 -15.66 4.36
C ALA A 175 13.88 -15.69 5.34
N LEU A 176 14.11 -16.83 6.01
CA LEU A 176 15.21 -17.01 6.94
C LEU A 176 16.36 -17.78 6.28
N ALA A 177 17.54 -17.81 6.91
CA ALA A 177 18.77 -18.28 6.28
C ALA A 177 18.75 -19.75 5.79
N ASP A 178 17.94 -20.60 6.43
CA ASP A 178 17.83 -22.01 6.07
C ASP A 178 16.86 -22.31 4.91
N ILE A 179 16.12 -21.29 4.43
CA ILE A 179 15.16 -21.46 3.35
C ILE A 179 15.85 -21.95 2.07
N THR A 180 15.23 -22.91 1.39
CA THR A 180 15.78 -23.44 0.13
C THR A 180 15.19 -22.75 -1.09
N ASP A 181 13.87 -22.65 -1.17
CA ASP A 181 13.15 -22.04 -2.30
C ASP A 181 11.69 -21.70 -1.93
N ASP A 182 10.88 -21.28 -2.89
CA ASP A 182 9.45 -20.96 -2.70
C ASP A 182 8.57 -22.19 -2.42
N SER A 183 9.08 -23.40 -2.70
CA SER A 183 8.46 -24.68 -2.35
C SER A 183 8.87 -25.20 -0.97
N ASP A 184 9.81 -24.54 -0.30
CA ASP A 184 10.19 -24.87 1.06
C ASP A 184 8.96 -24.70 1.97
N LEU A 185 8.42 -25.82 2.45
CA LEU A 185 7.24 -25.87 3.31
C LEU A 185 7.62 -25.94 4.79
N ASP A 186 8.90 -25.89 5.14
CA ASP A 186 9.33 -25.88 6.53
C ASP A 186 9.00 -24.53 7.18
N TYR A 187 8.27 -24.58 8.28
CA TYR A 187 7.89 -23.38 9.03
C TYR A 187 9.03 -22.82 9.87
N ASP A 188 10.12 -23.57 10.08
CA ASP A 188 11.28 -23.09 10.81
C ASP A 188 12.23 -22.27 9.93
N HIS A 189 12.12 -22.40 8.61
CA HIS A 189 12.92 -21.67 7.63
C HIS A 189 12.30 -20.33 7.19
N ARG A 190 11.11 -20.00 7.70
CA ARG A 190 10.37 -18.78 7.35
C ARG A 190 9.66 -18.21 8.56
N PHE A 191 9.42 -16.91 8.56
CA PHE A 191 8.65 -16.26 9.63
C PHE A 191 7.36 -15.66 9.08
N SER A 192 6.21 -16.22 9.46
CA SER A 192 4.90 -15.79 8.95
C SER A 192 4.67 -14.30 9.17
N LEU A 193 4.25 -13.58 8.13
CA LEU A 193 3.93 -12.16 8.26
C LEU A 193 2.67 -11.93 9.12
N ALA A 194 1.73 -12.89 9.13
CA ALA A 194 0.58 -12.84 10.03
C ALA A 194 1.00 -13.03 11.50
N GLU A 195 1.94 -13.93 11.75
CA GLU A 195 2.50 -14.11 13.09
C GLU A 195 3.25 -12.86 13.54
N LEU A 196 4.09 -12.30 12.65
CA LEU A 196 4.78 -11.03 12.91
C LEU A 196 3.82 -9.90 13.23
N ARG A 197 2.73 -9.76 12.46
CA ARG A 197 1.68 -8.76 12.71
C ARG A 197 1.11 -8.92 14.12
N GLY A 198 0.79 -10.13 14.55
CA GLY A 198 0.30 -10.42 15.91
C GLY A 198 1.30 -10.02 17.00
N LEU A 199 2.58 -10.38 16.83
CA LEU A 199 3.62 -10.00 17.80
C LEU A 199 3.85 -8.49 17.86
N LEU A 200 3.79 -7.81 16.71
CA LEU A 200 3.84 -6.35 16.62
C LEU A 200 2.61 -5.70 17.28
N GLN A 201 1.42 -6.30 17.14
CA GLN A 201 0.22 -5.87 17.86
C GLN A 201 0.42 -5.97 19.37
N ASP A 202 0.92 -7.11 19.86
CA ASP A 202 1.12 -7.35 21.29
C ASP A 202 2.09 -6.35 21.93
N VAL A 203 3.26 -6.12 21.32
CA VAL A 203 4.20 -5.13 21.85
C VAL A 203 3.63 -3.72 21.75
N SER A 204 2.85 -3.41 20.71
CA SER A 204 2.32 -2.06 20.49
C SER A 204 1.41 -1.59 21.63
N GLN A 205 0.75 -2.52 22.35
CA GLN A 205 -0.12 -2.22 23.50
C GLN A 205 0.62 -1.49 24.63
N TYR A 206 1.93 -1.68 24.74
CA TYR A 206 2.77 -1.10 25.79
C TYR A 206 3.62 0.08 25.32
N THR A 207 3.59 0.38 24.01
CA THR A 207 4.41 1.46 23.41
C THR A 207 3.58 2.69 23.08
N GLN A 208 4.25 3.84 22.97
CA GLN A 208 3.65 5.08 22.46
C GLN A 208 4.01 5.36 21.01
N ALA A 209 5.09 4.76 20.48
CA ALA A 209 5.33 4.79 19.05
C ALA A 209 6.07 3.53 18.59
N SER A 210 5.40 2.69 17.84
CA SER A 210 5.95 1.51 17.19
C SER A 210 5.95 1.68 15.67
N ILE A 211 7.02 1.22 15.02
CA ILE A 211 7.08 1.10 13.57
C ILE A 211 7.77 -0.21 13.18
N ALA A 212 7.26 -0.87 12.14
CA ALA A 212 7.96 -1.96 11.47
C ALA A 212 8.38 -1.52 10.06
N LEU A 213 9.65 -1.69 9.71
CA LEU A 213 10.20 -1.43 8.38
C LEU A 213 10.55 -2.76 7.72
N LEU A 214 9.77 -3.17 6.72
CA LEU A 214 9.90 -4.47 6.07
C LEU A 214 10.53 -4.32 4.68
N GLY A 215 11.86 -4.42 4.63
CA GLY A 215 12.68 -4.35 3.43
C GLY A 215 12.76 -5.67 2.66
N SER A 216 11.63 -6.30 2.38
CA SER A 216 11.57 -7.57 1.66
C SER A 216 10.54 -7.57 0.54
N CYS A 217 10.75 -8.44 -0.46
CA CYS A 217 9.71 -8.76 -1.45
C CYS A 217 8.42 -9.20 -0.73
N TYR A 218 7.28 -8.92 -1.35
CA TYR A 218 5.95 -9.36 -0.89
C TYR A 218 5.57 -8.89 0.52
N SER A 219 6.34 -7.98 1.13
CA SER A 219 6.17 -7.52 2.51
C SER A 219 4.80 -6.89 2.77
N GLY A 220 4.15 -6.34 1.74
CA GLY A 220 2.76 -5.87 1.82
C GLY A 220 1.73 -6.95 2.16
N SER A 221 2.08 -8.24 2.15
CA SER A 221 1.20 -9.33 2.59
C SER A 221 0.96 -9.36 4.10
N VAL A 222 1.75 -8.60 4.88
CA VAL A 222 1.54 -8.35 6.32
C VAL A 222 0.21 -7.64 6.60
N PHE A 223 -0.39 -7.03 5.58
CA PHE A 223 -1.68 -6.38 5.68
C PHE A 223 -2.80 -7.38 5.33
N GLU A 224 -3.58 -7.80 6.34
CA GLU A 224 -4.64 -8.80 6.19
C GLU A 224 -5.76 -8.35 5.22
N ASP A 225 -6.09 -7.05 5.21
CA ASP A 225 -7.12 -6.42 4.37
C ASP A 225 -6.68 -5.02 3.91
N GLY A 226 -5.49 -4.96 3.28
CA GLY A 226 -4.71 -3.74 3.06
C GLY A 226 -5.47 -2.46 2.74
N SER A 227 -5.31 -1.46 3.60
CA SER A 227 -5.24 -0.06 3.18
C SER A 227 -4.63 0.78 4.28
N GLY A 228 -3.50 1.40 3.97
CA GLY A 228 -2.96 2.50 4.76
C GLY A 228 -4.02 3.47 5.23
N HIS A 229 -4.28 3.47 6.52
CA HIS A 229 -5.14 4.48 7.13
C HIS A 229 -4.38 5.81 7.25
N GLU A 230 -4.74 6.77 6.41
CA GLU A 230 -4.31 8.17 6.52
C GLU A 230 -5.25 8.94 7.46
N GLU A 231 -4.87 9.11 8.73
CA GLU A 231 -5.53 10.09 9.61
C GLU A 231 -4.49 11.03 10.25
N ASP A 232 -4.89 12.30 10.34
CA ASP A 232 -4.05 13.46 10.63
C ASP A 232 -3.79 13.71 12.13
N PHE A 233 -2.57 14.16 12.43
CA PHE A 233 -2.19 15.15 13.47
C PHE A 233 -2.67 14.99 14.93
N ALA A 234 -2.97 13.79 15.43
CA ALA A 234 -3.16 13.58 16.87
C ALA A 234 -1.84 13.16 17.57
N PRO A 235 -1.42 13.85 18.65
CA PRO A 235 -0.46 13.29 19.60
C PRO A 235 -1.04 12.03 20.27
N GLY A 236 -0.27 10.94 20.39
CA GLY A 236 -0.78 9.70 21.00
C GLY A 236 0.03 8.46 20.66
N ALA A 237 -0.51 7.29 20.99
CA ALA A 237 0.10 6.02 20.63
C ALA A 237 0.01 5.79 19.10
N ALA A 238 1.13 5.41 18.49
CA ALA A 238 1.26 5.13 17.06
C ALA A 238 1.80 3.71 16.88
N ALA A 239 1.27 2.93 15.93
CA ALA A 239 1.81 1.62 15.58
C ALA A 239 1.66 1.42 14.07
N TRP A 240 2.78 1.45 13.35
CA TRP A 240 2.82 1.51 11.89
C TRP A 240 3.66 0.39 11.29
N ILE A 241 3.38 0.02 10.05
CA ILE A 241 4.24 -0.83 9.23
C ILE A 241 4.46 -0.11 7.91
N ALA A 242 5.71 -0.03 7.47
CA ALA A 242 6.10 0.34 6.11
C ALA A 242 6.69 -0.88 5.42
N ALA A 243 6.13 -1.25 4.28
CA ALA A 243 6.50 -2.38 3.46
C ALA A 243 7.17 -1.90 2.16
N ALA A 244 8.27 -2.53 1.79
CA ALA A 244 9.07 -2.20 0.61
C ALA A 244 8.33 -2.45 -0.72
N ALA A 245 7.36 -3.36 -0.72
CA ALA A 245 6.60 -3.68 -1.93
C ALA A 245 5.16 -4.13 -1.58
N PRO A 246 4.20 -3.94 -2.49
CA PRO A 246 2.85 -4.48 -2.35
C PRO A 246 2.82 -6.02 -2.25
N ARG A 247 1.66 -6.56 -1.86
CA ARG A 247 1.40 -8.01 -1.87
C ARG A 247 1.61 -8.57 -3.27
N GLY A 248 2.43 -9.62 -3.38
CA GLY A 248 2.73 -10.26 -4.67
C GLY A 248 3.71 -9.49 -5.55
N VAL A 249 4.35 -8.43 -5.05
CA VAL A 249 5.34 -7.64 -5.78
C VAL A 249 6.73 -7.80 -5.19
N GLU A 250 7.72 -7.91 -6.07
CA GLU A 250 9.14 -7.96 -5.68
C GLU A 250 9.65 -6.58 -5.28
N ALA A 251 10.51 -6.53 -4.26
CA ALA A 251 11.25 -5.34 -3.87
C ALA A 251 12.60 -5.32 -4.61
N TRP A 252 13.19 -4.14 -4.81
CA TRP A 252 14.36 -3.96 -5.68
C TRP A 252 15.57 -3.38 -4.93
N GLU A 253 16.79 -3.61 -5.44
CA GLU A 253 18.02 -3.01 -4.94
C GLU A 253 18.54 -1.83 -5.79
N LEU A 254 19.53 -1.09 -5.30
CA LEU A 254 20.23 -0.10 -6.13
C LEU A 254 21.18 -0.79 -7.11
N LYS A 255 21.43 -0.17 -8.25
CA LYS A 255 22.38 -0.66 -9.26
C LYS A 255 23.72 -1.10 -8.69
N ASP A 256 24.31 -0.17 -7.96
CA ASP A 256 25.66 -0.27 -7.44
C ASP A 256 25.71 -1.21 -6.23
N ARG A 257 24.55 -1.76 -5.86
CA ARG A 257 24.33 -2.69 -4.75
C ARG A 257 24.86 -2.14 -3.44
N GLN A 258 24.81 -0.82 -3.28
CA GLN A 258 25.13 -0.14 -2.02
C GLN A 258 23.94 -0.13 -1.04
N GLY A 259 22.82 -0.74 -1.40
CA GLY A 259 21.66 -0.90 -0.55
C GLY A 259 20.40 -1.26 -1.33
N THR A 260 19.29 -1.50 -0.64
CA THR A 260 17.97 -1.68 -1.25
C THR A 260 17.34 -0.32 -1.58
N VAL A 261 16.46 -0.28 -2.59
CA VAL A 261 15.70 0.93 -2.93
C VAL A 261 14.89 1.42 -1.72
N PHE A 262 14.35 0.49 -0.92
CA PHE A 262 13.54 0.81 0.25
C PHE A 262 14.33 1.56 1.33
N PHE A 263 15.37 0.95 1.90
CA PHE A 263 16.07 1.56 3.01
C PHE A 263 16.86 2.80 2.60
N GLN A 264 17.50 2.78 1.43
CA GLN A 264 18.30 3.92 0.96
C GLN A 264 17.44 5.16 0.74
N ASN A 265 16.28 5.02 0.10
CA ASN A 265 15.38 6.15 -0.14
C ASN A 265 14.74 6.64 1.17
N LEU A 266 14.27 5.72 2.01
CA LEU A 266 13.68 6.07 3.30
C LEU A 266 14.67 6.88 4.16
N ILE A 267 15.87 6.35 4.37
CA ILE A 267 16.91 6.98 5.19
C ILE A 267 17.30 8.33 4.60
N ARG A 268 17.55 8.40 3.29
CA ARG A 268 17.99 9.63 2.64
C ARG A 268 16.98 10.76 2.79
N VAL A 269 15.69 10.50 2.52
CA VAL A 269 14.65 11.54 2.63
C VAL A 269 14.54 12.06 4.07
N ILE A 270 14.66 11.17 5.06
CA ILE A 270 14.65 11.55 6.48
C ILE A 270 15.89 12.40 6.82
N GLU A 271 17.07 11.98 6.38
CA GLU A 271 18.34 12.69 6.64
C GLU A 271 18.37 14.08 6.00
N THR A 272 17.70 14.28 4.86
CA THR A 272 17.75 15.55 4.11
C THR A 272 16.52 16.44 4.30
N TRP A 273 15.61 16.12 5.20
CA TRP A 273 14.28 16.76 5.29
C TRP A 273 14.28 18.29 5.50
N ARG A 274 15.26 18.87 6.22
CA ARG A 274 15.15 20.23 6.80
C ARG A 274 15.21 21.43 5.84
N SER A 275 15.34 21.25 4.52
CA SER A 275 15.27 22.42 3.61
C SER A 275 14.53 22.20 2.29
N ALA A 276 13.40 21.50 2.34
CA ALA A 276 12.41 21.52 1.25
C ALA A 276 12.04 22.97 0.86
N GLU A 277 12.34 23.33 -0.39
CA GLU A 277 11.77 24.54 -1.02
C GLU A 277 10.24 24.43 -1.08
N ALA A 278 9.61 25.60 -1.15
CA ALA A 278 8.21 25.91 -0.85
C ALA A 278 7.10 25.08 -1.55
N GLU A 279 7.43 24.17 -2.48
CA GLU A 279 6.46 23.32 -3.19
C GLU A 279 6.03 22.06 -2.40
N LEU A 280 6.79 21.70 -1.36
CA LEU A 280 6.62 20.44 -0.61
C LEU A 280 6.24 20.62 0.86
N ALA A 281 6.23 21.87 1.32
CA ALA A 281 5.90 22.17 2.70
C ALA A 281 4.39 22.05 2.91
N PRO A 282 3.93 21.30 3.95
CA PRO A 282 2.54 21.32 4.36
C PRO A 282 2.09 22.78 4.52
N GLN A 283 0.92 23.10 3.98
CA GLN A 283 0.31 24.40 4.21
C GLN A 283 -0.54 24.29 5.47
N ASP A 284 -0.48 25.30 6.34
CA ASP A 284 -1.46 25.42 7.42
C ASP A 284 -2.88 25.56 6.83
N PRO A 285 -3.95 25.43 7.64
CA PRO A 285 -5.32 25.59 7.15
C PRO A 285 -5.63 26.96 6.49
N ALA A 286 -4.73 27.94 6.62
CA ALA A 286 -4.80 29.25 5.99
C ALA A 286 -3.96 29.36 4.69
N GLY A 287 -3.37 28.25 4.22
CA GLY A 287 -2.58 28.19 2.98
C GLY A 287 -1.13 28.66 3.13
N LYS A 288 -0.63 28.85 4.36
CA LYS A 288 0.74 29.33 4.60
C LYS A 288 1.70 28.15 4.73
N VAL A 289 2.79 28.21 3.96
CA VAL A 289 3.92 27.27 4.04
C VAL A 289 4.43 27.18 5.49
N VAL A 290 4.37 25.96 6.05
CA VAL A 290 4.87 25.66 7.40
C VAL A 290 6.41 25.69 7.38
N ASP A 291 6.99 26.29 8.42
CA ASP A 291 8.45 26.34 8.64
C ASP A 291 8.98 24.92 8.89
N MET A 292 9.52 24.29 7.84
CA MET A 292 10.02 22.91 7.85
C MET A 292 11.17 22.68 8.83
N THR A 293 11.89 23.74 9.23
CA THR A 293 12.97 23.64 10.23
C THR A 293 12.45 23.27 11.62
N LYS A 294 11.14 23.41 11.85
CA LYS A 294 10.45 23.09 13.11
C LYS A 294 9.59 21.82 13.03
N TYR A 295 9.50 21.20 11.85
CA TYR A 295 8.60 20.08 11.59
C TYR A 295 9.37 18.76 11.37
N ALA A 296 9.09 17.75 12.19
CA ALA A 296 9.55 16.39 11.92
C ALA A 296 8.65 15.72 10.87
N PRO A 297 9.23 15.05 9.86
CA PRO A 297 8.45 14.29 8.92
C PRO A 297 7.78 13.13 9.63
N THR A 298 6.50 12.95 9.36
CA THR A 298 5.81 11.71 9.68
C THR A 298 6.20 10.61 8.70
N LEU A 299 5.97 9.35 9.06
CA LEU A 299 6.10 8.24 8.12
C LEU A 299 5.31 8.48 6.83
N ARG A 300 4.09 9.01 6.95
CA ARG A 300 3.27 9.40 5.80
C ARG A 300 3.97 10.43 4.95
N ASP A 301 4.48 11.52 5.53
CA ASP A 301 5.17 12.56 4.75
C ASP A 301 6.35 12.01 3.96
N ILE A 302 7.15 11.13 4.58
CA ILE A 302 8.28 10.47 3.91
C ILE A 302 7.79 9.59 2.77
N THR A 303 6.82 8.70 3.02
CA THR A 303 6.36 7.77 1.98
C THR A 303 5.54 8.44 0.90
N SER A 304 4.75 9.46 1.23
CA SER A 304 4.05 10.29 0.25
C SER A 304 5.04 11.10 -0.57
N TYR A 305 6.11 11.63 0.02
CA TYR A 305 7.18 12.27 -0.72
C TYR A 305 7.84 11.29 -1.70
N ILE A 306 8.24 10.11 -1.21
CA ILE A 306 8.86 9.06 -2.02
C ILE A 306 7.90 8.59 -3.13
N ASN A 307 6.60 8.48 -2.84
CA ASN A 307 5.60 7.99 -3.80
C ASN A 307 5.13 9.07 -4.80
N ASN A 308 5.07 10.35 -4.42
CA ASN A 308 4.50 11.44 -5.23
C ASN A 308 5.51 12.23 -6.07
N GLN A 309 6.75 12.40 -5.62
CA GLN A 309 7.77 13.20 -6.32
C GLN A 309 8.39 12.43 -7.51
N HIS A 310 7.58 12.07 -8.51
CA HIS A 310 8.02 11.44 -9.78
C HIS A 310 9.05 10.29 -9.68
N PHE A 311 9.29 9.69 -8.51
CA PHE A 311 10.29 8.64 -8.33
C PHE A 311 9.85 7.32 -8.98
N PHE A 312 8.53 7.11 -9.08
CA PHE A 312 7.88 5.96 -9.71
C PHE A 312 7.42 6.23 -11.15
N GLY A 313 7.61 7.45 -11.68
CA GLY A 313 7.32 7.80 -13.07
C GLY A 313 8.38 7.31 -14.07
N GLY A 314 9.54 6.87 -13.56
CA GLY A 314 10.56 6.19 -14.34
C GLY A 314 10.33 4.69 -14.39
N ALA A 315 10.53 4.09 -15.56
CA ALA A 315 10.69 2.66 -15.70
C ALA A 315 12.08 2.24 -15.19
N ASN A 316 12.17 1.08 -14.54
CA ASN A 316 13.41 0.36 -14.37
C ASN A 316 14.06 0.20 -15.76
N PRO A 317 15.29 0.69 -15.96
CA PRO A 317 15.92 0.66 -17.27
C PRO A 317 16.27 -0.77 -17.76
N GLU A 318 16.22 -1.78 -16.89
CA GLU A 318 16.41 -3.19 -17.24
C GLU A 318 15.09 -3.91 -17.58
N THR A 319 14.01 -3.64 -16.84
CA THR A 319 12.71 -4.33 -17.03
C THR A 319 11.69 -3.54 -17.84
N GLY A 320 11.83 -2.21 -17.90
CA GLY A 320 10.82 -1.32 -18.46
C GLY A 320 9.62 -1.08 -17.54
N GLU A 321 9.57 -1.66 -16.34
CA GLU A 321 8.46 -1.56 -15.39
C GLU A 321 8.64 -0.42 -14.38
N HIS A 322 7.55 0.17 -13.91
CA HIS A 322 7.59 1.20 -12.87
C HIS A 322 8.03 0.61 -11.52
N TYR A 323 8.78 1.38 -10.73
CA TYR A 323 9.14 0.96 -9.37
C TYR A 323 7.86 0.65 -8.54
N PRO A 324 7.91 -0.30 -7.59
CA PRO A 324 6.76 -0.60 -6.75
C PRO A 324 6.61 0.44 -5.63
N PRO A 325 5.41 1.01 -5.40
CA PRO A 325 5.23 2.01 -4.36
C PRO A 325 5.43 1.40 -2.97
N PHE A 326 5.96 2.19 -2.04
CA PHE A 326 6.02 1.76 -0.64
C PHE A 326 4.62 1.78 -0.05
N ILE A 327 4.25 0.71 0.63
CA ILE A 327 2.94 0.58 1.28
C ILE A 327 3.10 0.84 2.77
N VAL A 328 2.24 1.68 3.33
CA VAL A 328 2.23 2.00 4.76
C VAL A 328 0.85 1.74 5.31
N ASP A 329 0.76 1.12 6.49
CA ASP A 329 -0.51 1.00 7.22
C ASP A 329 -0.29 0.90 8.74
N THR A 330 -1.38 1.08 9.49
CA THR A 330 -1.43 0.91 10.94
C THR A 330 -1.55 -0.55 11.34
N ILE A 331 -1.05 -0.85 12.53
CA ILE A 331 -1.28 -2.09 13.24
C ILE A 331 -2.60 -1.90 14.01
N GLU A 332 -3.69 -2.59 13.63
CA GLU A 332 -5.04 -2.37 14.19
C GLU A 332 -5.04 -2.28 15.72
N PHE A 333 -5.59 -1.19 16.27
CA PHE A 333 -5.65 -0.91 17.70
C PHE A 333 -7.10 -0.92 18.20
N SER A 334 -7.44 -1.82 19.11
CA SER A 334 -8.70 -1.80 19.85
C SER A 334 -8.68 -0.67 20.89
N GLY A 335 -8.83 0.59 20.47
CA GLY A 335 -8.80 1.71 21.42
C GLY A 335 -8.74 3.13 20.84
N GLY A 336 -8.82 3.30 19.52
CA GLY A 336 -9.18 4.60 18.92
C GLY A 336 -8.13 5.71 19.00
N LYS A 337 -6.84 5.41 19.15
CA LYS A 337 -5.77 6.42 19.02
C LYS A 337 -4.84 6.06 17.86
N ARG A 338 -4.83 6.92 16.83
CA ARG A 338 -4.04 6.81 15.60
C ARG A 338 -3.09 8.00 15.51
N ALA A 339 -1.98 7.96 16.25
CA ALA A 339 -0.97 9.01 16.17
C ALA A 339 0.03 8.74 15.04
N ALA A 340 0.67 9.80 14.54
CA ALA A 340 1.70 9.68 13.50
C ALA A 340 3.06 9.28 14.09
N TYR A 341 3.73 8.30 13.48
CA TYR A 341 5.15 8.06 13.76
C TYR A 341 6.00 9.15 13.12
N ARG A 342 6.93 9.75 13.88
CA ARG A 342 7.80 10.83 13.40
C ARG A 342 9.26 10.44 13.44
N PHE A 343 10.01 10.91 12.45
CA PHE A 343 11.45 10.72 12.39
C PHE A 343 12.19 11.97 12.86
N VAL A 344 13.37 11.75 13.46
CA VAL A 344 14.31 12.83 13.73
C VAL A 344 14.91 13.27 12.39
N ALA A 345 14.48 14.43 11.89
CA ALA A 345 14.96 15.00 10.63
C ALA A 345 16.43 15.44 10.70
N GLY A 346 17.22 15.11 9.66
CA GLY A 346 18.60 15.58 9.47
C GLY A 346 18.71 16.96 8.80
N GLN A 347 19.93 17.45 8.54
CA GLN A 347 20.20 18.83 8.06
C GLN A 347 20.08 18.99 6.53
N ASP A 348 19.62 20.18 6.12
CA ASP A 348 19.51 20.80 4.77
C ASP A 348 19.40 19.90 3.52
N LEU A 349 18.22 19.93 2.87
CA LEU A 349 17.90 19.42 1.53
C LEU A 349 18.65 20.17 0.41
N ALA A 350 18.85 21.48 0.52
CA ALA A 350 19.15 22.44 -0.56
C ALA A 350 20.63 22.40 -0.95
N ASP A 351 21.51 22.18 0.02
CA ASP A 351 22.96 22.04 -0.21
C ASP A 351 23.31 20.78 -1.02
N LYS A 352 22.37 19.82 -1.15
CA LYS A 352 22.53 18.62 -2.00
C LYS A 352 21.55 18.58 -3.19
N ILE A 353 20.56 19.48 -3.28
CA ILE A 353 19.65 19.58 -4.44
C ILE A 353 20.40 20.03 -5.70
N GLY A 354 21.45 20.86 -5.57
CA GLY A 354 22.28 21.31 -6.69
C GLY A 354 23.26 20.25 -7.24
N GLN A 355 23.44 19.14 -6.52
CA GLN A 355 24.15 17.96 -6.98
C GLN A 355 23.14 16.83 -7.03
N ASN A 356 22.27 16.81 -8.05
CA ASN A 356 21.48 15.66 -8.49
C ASN A 356 21.07 14.75 -7.32
N ILE A 357 19.84 14.86 -6.79
CA ILE A 357 19.38 14.06 -5.62
C ILE A 357 19.56 12.54 -5.83
N GLY A 358 19.98 12.08 -7.01
CA GLY A 358 21.07 11.09 -7.09
C GLY A 358 20.77 9.80 -6.35
N LEU A 359 19.50 9.40 -6.35
CA LEU A 359 19.16 8.01 -6.22
C LEU A 359 19.76 7.37 -7.47
N ASN A 360 20.83 6.60 -7.28
CA ASN A 360 21.63 6.04 -8.36
C ASN A 360 20.85 4.89 -9.01
N PHE A 361 19.78 5.21 -9.75
CA PHE A 361 18.95 4.26 -10.50
C PHE A 361 19.58 3.86 -11.84
N THR A 362 20.88 4.10 -12.02
CA THR A 362 21.50 4.02 -13.35
C THR A 362 21.73 2.59 -13.85
N LYS A 363 20.89 1.59 -13.47
CA LYS A 363 20.78 0.12 -13.78
C LYS A 363 20.70 -0.79 -12.53
N VAL A 364 19.54 -0.83 -11.88
CA VAL A 364 19.22 -1.71 -10.73
C VAL A 364 19.37 -3.19 -11.08
N ALA A 365 19.97 -4.01 -10.20
CA ALA A 365 19.94 -5.47 -10.28
C ALA A 365 18.77 -6.04 -9.44
N PHE A 366 18.32 -7.25 -9.75
CA PHE A 366 17.26 -7.93 -8.99
C PHE A 366 17.76 -8.34 -7.60
N THR A 367 16.90 -8.29 -6.59
CA THR A 367 17.03 -9.21 -5.46
C THR A 367 16.16 -10.41 -5.81
N GLY A 368 16.74 -11.50 -6.28
CA GLY A 368 16.01 -12.62 -6.83
C GLY A 368 14.96 -13.16 -5.87
N SER A 369 13.81 -13.51 -6.43
CA SER A 369 13.10 -14.69 -5.97
C SER A 369 13.97 -15.92 -6.27
N SER A 370 13.98 -16.91 -5.39
CA SER A 370 14.78 -18.14 -5.54
C SER A 370 14.22 -19.07 -6.63
N ILE A 371 14.09 -18.60 -7.89
CA ILE A 371 13.89 -19.45 -9.07
C ILE A 371 14.48 -18.82 -10.34
N GLU A 372 15.45 -19.50 -10.95
CA GLU A 372 15.84 -19.31 -12.34
C GLU A 372 14.76 -19.89 -13.28
N GLY A 373 14.15 -19.06 -14.14
CA GLY A 373 13.40 -19.52 -15.32
C GLY A 373 11.86 -19.71 -15.21
N ARG A 374 11.14 -18.98 -14.36
CA ARG A 374 9.66 -19.11 -14.24
C ARG A 374 8.90 -17.78 -14.27
N SER A 375 8.54 -17.34 -15.48
CA SER A 375 7.81 -16.09 -15.76
C SER A 375 6.29 -16.28 -16.01
N ASP A 376 5.69 -17.38 -15.55
CA ASP A 376 4.44 -17.90 -16.14
C ASP A 376 3.28 -18.23 -15.20
N ILE A 377 3.27 -17.87 -13.91
CA ILE A 377 2.14 -18.23 -13.02
C ILE A 377 1.52 -17.02 -12.29
N THR A 378 0.20 -16.87 -12.49
CA THR A 378 -0.71 -15.77 -12.12
C THR A 378 -1.87 -16.34 -11.30
N VAL A 379 -2.46 -15.61 -10.32
CA VAL A 379 -3.93 -15.53 -10.07
C VAL A 379 -4.23 -14.28 -9.20
N VAL A 380 -5.07 -13.38 -9.74
CA VAL A 380 -5.68 -12.17 -9.13
C VAL A 380 -4.69 -11.17 -8.52
N HIS A 381 -4.43 -10.12 -9.30
CA HIS A 381 -3.71 -8.92 -8.88
C HIS A 381 -4.38 -8.26 -7.65
N THR A 382 -3.60 -7.79 -6.68
CA THR A 382 -4.13 -6.88 -5.65
C THR A 382 -4.14 -5.44 -6.19
N PRO A 383 -5.04 -4.57 -5.69
CA PRO A 383 -5.15 -3.15 -6.01
C PRO A 383 -3.89 -2.34 -6.34
N GLY A 384 -2.73 -2.66 -5.75
CA GLY A 384 -1.46 -1.98 -6.00
C GLY A 384 -0.57 -2.61 -7.09
N THR A 385 -1.06 -3.60 -7.84
CA THR A 385 -0.26 -4.38 -8.82
C THR A 385 -0.74 -4.22 -10.26
N TYR A 386 -1.74 -3.36 -10.49
CA TYR A 386 -2.30 -3.07 -11.79
C TYR A 386 -1.49 -1.99 -12.50
N SER A 387 -0.61 -2.41 -13.40
CA SER A 387 0.26 -1.51 -14.17
C SER A 387 -0.48 -0.63 -15.18
N ILE A 388 -1.73 -0.98 -15.50
CA ILE A 388 -2.58 -0.26 -16.44
C ILE A 388 -3.64 0.52 -15.67
N ARG A 389 -3.45 1.83 -15.60
CA ARG A 389 -4.38 2.78 -14.96
C ARG A 389 -5.16 3.58 -15.99
N GLY A 390 -6.30 4.09 -15.59
CA GLY A 390 -7.06 5.05 -16.37
C GLY A 390 -7.94 5.91 -15.49
N ILE A 391 -8.67 6.80 -16.13
CA ILE A 391 -9.61 7.72 -15.49
C ILE A 391 -10.92 7.74 -16.25
N ASP A 392 -11.97 8.23 -15.61
CA ASP A 392 -13.21 8.55 -16.30
C ASP A 392 -13.66 9.99 -16.05
N LEU A 393 -14.19 10.62 -17.11
CA LEU A 393 -14.44 12.05 -17.15
C LEU A 393 -15.83 12.33 -17.71
N SER A 394 -16.60 13.12 -16.97
CA SER A 394 -17.81 13.78 -17.44
C SER A 394 -17.52 15.22 -17.88
N SER A 395 -18.50 15.89 -18.48
CA SER A 395 -18.40 17.31 -18.81
C SER A 395 -18.11 18.22 -17.60
N GLY A 396 -18.46 17.77 -16.39
CA GLY A 396 -18.19 18.46 -15.13
C GLY A 396 -16.73 18.40 -14.69
N ASN A 397 -15.96 17.38 -15.08
CA ASN A 397 -14.55 17.26 -14.72
C ASN A 397 -13.65 18.06 -15.68
N ILE A 398 -14.09 18.22 -16.93
CA ILE A 398 -13.26 18.73 -18.03
C ILE A 398 -13.11 20.26 -17.94
N ASN A 399 -11.94 20.79 -18.30
CA ASN A 399 -11.76 22.18 -18.71
C ASN A 399 -11.19 22.24 -20.13
N ASP A 400 -11.37 23.36 -20.84
CA ASP A 400 -10.94 23.46 -22.25
C ASP A 400 -9.41 23.44 -22.41
N ASP A 401 -8.66 23.72 -21.35
CA ASP A 401 -7.19 23.78 -21.29
C ASP A 401 -6.51 22.49 -20.82
N LEU A 402 -7.27 21.41 -20.53
CA LEU A 402 -6.69 20.12 -20.15
C LEU A 402 -5.66 19.64 -21.20
N ASP A 403 -4.45 19.36 -20.72
CA ASP A 403 -3.35 18.80 -21.50
C ASP A 403 -3.20 17.30 -21.22
N PHE A 404 -3.78 16.49 -22.09
CA PHE A 404 -3.72 15.04 -21.97
C PHE A 404 -2.33 14.43 -22.15
N LYS A 405 -1.35 15.14 -22.73
CA LYS A 405 0.03 14.65 -22.78
C LYS A 405 0.67 14.71 -21.39
N SER A 406 0.52 15.86 -20.73
CA SER A 406 0.99 16.05 -19.36
C SER A 406 0.23 15.12 -18.40
N ILE A 407 -1.10 15.04 -18.50
CA ILE A 407 -1.91 14.12 -17.68
C ILE A 407 -1.48 12.66 -17.86
N LYS A 408 -1.25 12.21 -19.11
CA LYS A 408 -0.76 10.86 -19.39
C LYS A 408 0.56 10.56 -18.68
N GLN A 409 1.50 11.50 -18.73
CA GLN A 409 2.83 11.35 -18.15
C GLN A 409 2.80 11.45 -16.62
N GLU A 410 2.13 12.46 -16.07
CA GLU A 410 2.09 12.78 -14.64
C GLU A 410 1.22 11.80 -13.85
N ALA A 411 0.02 11.49 -14.34
CA ALA A 411 -0.89 10.55 -13.68
C ALA A 411 -0.60 9.08 -14.03
N GLY A 412 0.29 8.83 -15.01
CA GLY A 412 0.67 7.49 -15.45
C GLY A 412 -0.52 6.66 -15.89
N ILE A 413 -1.40 7.25 -16.71
CA ILE A 413 -2.62 6.63 -17.22
C ILE A 413 -2.45 6.14 -18.66
N SER A 414 -3.12 5.05 -18.99
CA SER A 414 -3.12 4.40 -20.30
C SER A 414 -4.45 4.57 -21.04
N PHE A 415 -5.54 4.84 -20.32
CA PHE A 415 -6.87 5.00 -20.90
C PHE A 415 -7.73 6.07 -20.22
N VAL A 416 -8.74 6.54 -20.96
CA VAL A 416 -9.77 7.47 -20.46
C VAL A 416 -11.15 7.03 -20.96
N TYR A 417 -12.11 6.91 -20.06
CA TYR A 417 -13.53 6.80 -20.40
C TYR A 417 -14.23 8.15 -20.31
N PHE A 418 -15.10 8.47 -21.26
CA PHE A 418 -15.81 9.74 -21.32
C PHE A 418 -17.31 9.56 -21.30
N LYS A 419 -18.02 10.38 -20.50
CA LYS A 419 -19.49 10.40 -20.52
C LYS A 419 -20.01 10.89 -21.85
N ALA A 420 -20.57 10.00 -22.66
CA ALA A 420 -21.05 10.35 -24.00
C ALA A 420 -22.54 10.72 -24.03
N SER A 421 -23.36 10.03 -23.23
CA SER A 421 -24.81 10.23 -23.17
C SER A 421 -25.37 9.76 -21.82
N GLU A 422 -26.60 10.18 -21.55
CA GLU A 422 -27.42 9.74 -20.41
C GLU A 422 -28.86 9.62 -20.88
N GLY A 423 -29.51 8.49 -20.59
CA GLY A 423 -30.89 8.23 -21.00
C GLY A 423 -31.16 8.40 -22.50
N GLN A 424 -32.40 8.64 -22.86
CA GLN A 424 -32.80 8.92 -24.23
C GLN A 424 -32.49 10.37 -24.61
N LYS A 425 -32.55 10.65 -25.91
CA LYS A 425 -32.46 12.01 -26.43
C LYS A 425 -33.50 12.92 -25.76
N PRO A 426 -33.10 14.06 -25.16
CA PRO A 426 -34.06 14.98 -24.55
C PRO A 426 -35.11 15.48 -25.53
N LEU A 427 -36.38 15.33 -25.14
CA LEU A 427 -37.50 15.87 -25.90
C LEU A 427 -37.62 17.39 -25.76
N ASN A 428 -37.09 17.96 -24.67
CA ASN A 428 -37.15 19.40 -24.43
C ASN A 428 -35.88 20.09 -24.96
N ALA A 429 -36.09 21.21 -25.66
CA ALA A 429 -35.03 21.90 -26.39
C ALA A 429 -33.94 22.47 -25.46
N GLU A 430 -34.29 22.90 -24.24
CA GLU A 430 -33.33 23.46 -23.29
C GLU A 430 -32.35 22.40 -22.77
N ARG A 431 -32.85 21.23 -22.35
CA ARG A 431 -32.04 20.10 -21.92
C ARG A 431 -31.21 19.56 -23.09
N MET A 432 -31.79 19.47 -24.29
CA MET A 432 -31.04 19.10 -25.50
C MET A 432 -29.85 20.03 -25.72
N GLN A 433 -30.05 21.35 -25.62
CA GLN A 433 -28.96 22.32 -25.75
C GLN A 433 -27.89 22.16 -24.67
N LYS A 434 -28.27 21.92 -23.41
CA LYS A 434 -27.33 21.67 -22.31
C LYS A 434 -26.50 20.40 -22.55
N GLU A 435 -27.14 19.31 -22.95
CA GLU A 435 -26.47 18.05 -23.28
C GLU A 435 -25.57 18.18 -24.51
N ASP A 436 -25.98 18.93 -25.53
CA ASP A 436 -25.13 19.23 -26.69
C ASP A 436 -23.89 20.05 -26.31
N GLN A 437 -24.02 21.01 -25.39
CA GLN A 437 -22.88 21.77 -24.88
C GLN A 437 -21.92 20.89 -24.08
N ALA A 438 -22.46 20.07 -23.17
CA ALA A 438 -21.70 19.10 -22.39
C ALA A 438 -20.96 18.10 -23.30
N TYR A 439 -21.65 17.53 -24.28
CA TYR A 439 -21.09 16.59 -25.24
C TYR A 439 -20.00 17.22 -26.10
N ARG A 440 -20.17 18.45 -26.59
CA ARG A 440 -19.11 19.15 -27.36
C ARG A 440 -17.83 19.31 -26.54
N LYS A 441 -17.95 19.60 -25.24
CA LYS A 441 -16.82 19.71 -24.32
C LYS A 441 -16.12 18.36 -24.14
N VAL A 442 -16.90 17.29 -23.91
CA VAL A 442 -16.41 15.91 -23.86
C VAL A 442 -15.71 15.52 -25.15
N LYS A 443 -16.30 15.80 -26.31
CA LYS A 443 -15.74 15.43 -27.63
C LYS A 443 -14.40 16.11 -27.90
N ARG A 444 -14.23 17.38 -27.49
CA ARG A 444 -12.92 18.05 -27.59
C ARG A 444 -11.87 17.38 -26.71
N ALA A 445 -12.21 17.06 -25.47
CA ALA A 445 -11.30 16.37 -24.55
C ALA A 445 -10.94 14.97 -25.05
N TRP A 446 -11.93 14.24 -25.58
CA TRP A 446 -11.75 12.96 -26.26
C TRP A 446 -10.70 13.03 -27.36
N ASP A 447 -10.83 14.00 -28.27
CA ASP A 447 -9.91 14.13 -29.40
C ASP A 447 -8.49 14.47 -28.94
N LYS A 448 -8.36 15.29 -27.89
CA LYS A 448 -7.07 15.59 -27.26
C LYS A 448 -6.44 14.36 -26.58
N ALA A 449 -7.23 13.59 -25.84
CA ALA A 449 -6.77 12.36 -25.19
C ALA A 449 -6.25 11.34 -26.22
N ARG A 450 -7.01 11.16 -27.30
CA ARG A 450 -6.61 10.30 -28.42
C ARG A 450 -5.34 10.80 -29.09
N ALA A 451 -5.21 12.12 -29.33
CA ALA A 451 -4.00 12.71 -29.89
C ALA A 451 -2.77 12.60 -28.97
N ALA A 452 -2.96 12.45 -27.65
CA ALA A 452 -1.92 12.15 -26.67
C ALA A 452 -1.54 10.65 -26.62
N GLY A 453 -2.22 9.81 -27.41
CA GLY A 453 -1.99 8.37 -27.47
C GLY A 453 -2.55 7.63 -26.25
N LEU A 454 -3.61 8.15 -25.62
CA LEU A 454 -4.41 7.41 -24.65
C LEU A 454 -5.44 6.57 -25.38
N ALA A 455 -5.73 5.38 -24.85
CA ALA A 455 -6.88 4.61 -25.29
C ALA A 455 -8.17 5.30 -24.82
N VAL A 456 -9.16 5.46 -25.69
CA VAL A 456 -10.37 6.23 -25.40
C VAL A 456 -11.61 5.36 -25.48
N GLY A 457 -12.43 5.41 -24.44
CA GLY A 457 -13.72 4.73 -24.31
C GLY A 457 -14.83 5.71 -24.01
N ALA A 458 -16.07 5.29 -24.29
CA ALA A 458 -17.27 6.07 -23.98
C ALA A 458 -18.16 5.29 -23.03
N TYR A 459 -18.83 5.99 -22.12
CA TYR A 459 -19.86 5.42 -21.29
C TYR A 459 -21.21 6.14 -21.46
N HIS A 460 -22.27 5.38 -21.22
CA HIS A 460 -23.66 5.82 -21.25
C HIS A 460 -24.29 5.62 -19.86
N THR A 461 -24.71 6.69 -19.20
CA THR A 461 -25.47 6.59 -17.94
C THR A 461 -26.89 6.10 -18.24
N PHE A 462 -27.20 4.90 -17.80
CA PHE A 462 -28.46 4.21 -18.10
C PHE A 462 -29.64 4.84 -17.37
N ASN A 463 -30.74 5.08 -18.07
CA ASN A 463 -32.00 5.48 -17.46
C ASN A 463 -32.97 4.30 -17.40
N PHE A 464 -33.34 3.90 -16.19
CA PHE A 464 -34.18 2.73 -15.95
C PHE A 464 -35.62 2.90 -16.44
N CYS A 465 -36.11 4.14 -16.59
CA CYS A 465 -37.51 4.41 -16.95
C CYS A 465 -37.75 4.69 -18.43
N GLU A 466 -36.69 4.74 -19.22
CA GLU A 466 -36.76 5.06 -20.64
C GLU A 466 -36.59 3.80 -21.48
N ASP A 467 -37.08 3.84 -22.71
CA ASP A 467 -37.01 2.68 -23.60
C ASP A 467 -35.56 2.42 -24.02
N VAL A 468 -35.18 1.14 -24.06
CA VAL A 468 -33.81 0.71 -24.37
C VAL A 468 -33.43 1.11 -25.79
N GLU A 469 -34.38 1.02 -26.72
CA GLU A 469 -34.20 1.40 -28.13
C GLU A 469 -33.88 2.90 -28.27
N ASP A 470 -34.59 3.77 -27.55
CA ASP A 470 -34.36 5.22 -27.59
C ASP A 470 -33.00 5.61 -26.99
N GLN A 471 -32.58 4.91 -25.92
CA GLN A 471 -31.24 5.08 -25.34
C GLN A 471 -30.16 4.63 -26.33
N PHE A 472 -30.33 3.47 -26.96
CA PHE A 472 -29.42 2.95 -27.97
C PHE A 472 -29.31 3.88 -29.19
N ASP A 473 -30.43 4.41 -29.69
CA ASP A 473 -30.46 5.38 -30.78
C ASP A 473 -29.75 6.68 -30.44
N TYR A 474 -29.83 7.11 -29.19
CA TYR A 474 -29.10 8.30 -28.74
C TYR A 474 -27.60 8.04 -28.59
N ILE A 475 -27.19 6.87 -28.09
CA ILE A 475 -25.77 6.47 -28.03
C ILE A 475 -25.15 6.52 -29.43
N LYS A 476 -25.81 5.98 -30.46
CA LYS A 476 -25.33 6.02 -31.85
C LYS A 476 -25.14 7.43 -32.39
N GLN A 477 -25.97 8.39 -31.96
CA GLN A 477 -25.82 9.80 -32.33
C GLN A 477 -24.61 10.47 -31.66
N ARG A 478 -24.17 9.97 -30.49
CA ARG A 478 -23.07 10.53 -29.69
C ARG A 478 -21.74 9.80 -29.89
N VAL A 479 -21.73 8.52 -30.22
CA VAL A 479 -20.49 7.74 -30.33
C VAL A 479 -20.45 6.99 -31.65
N HIS A 480 -19.61 7.46 -32.56
CA HIS A 480 -19.39 6.77 -33.83
C HIS A 480 -18.45 5.58 -33.63
N ARG A 481 -18.77 4.46 -34.29
CA ARG A 481 -17.92 3.27 -34.28
C ARG A 481 -16.58 3.57 -34.95
N THR A 482 -15.49 3.23 -34.26
CA THR A 482 -14.12 3.23 -34.79
C THR A 482 -13.38 2.02 -34.24
N ASP A 483 -12.40 1.48 -34.97
CA ASP A 483 -11.75 0.22 -34.61
C ASP A 483 -10.95 0.32 -33.30
N ASP A 484 -10.43 1.50 -32.99
CA ASP A 484 -9.63 1.82 -31.81
C ASP A 484 -10.44 2.35 -30.62
N LEU A 485 -11.77 2.46 -30.75
CA LEU A 485 -12.66 2.75 -29.63
C LEU A 485 -12.61 1.59 -28.62
N LEU A 486 -12.29 1.87 -27.36
CA LEU A 486 -12.44 0.88 -26.29
C LEU A 486 -13.90 0.41 -26.20
N PRO A 487 -14.17 -0.81 -25.70
CA PRO A 487 -15.55 -1.26 -25.51
C PRO A 487 -16.41 -0.22 -24.80
N MET A 488 -17.62 0.02 -25.33
CA MET A 488 -18.60 0.93 -24.70
C MET A 488 -18.85 0.50 -23.25
N ALA A 489 -19.10 1.43 -22.34
CA ALA A 489 -19.56 1.10 -21.00
C ALA A 489 -21.02 1.53 -20.78
N ILE A 490 -21.79 0.69 -20.10
CA ILE A 490 -23.12 1.03 -19.59
C ILE A 490 -22.94 1.34 -18.11
N ASP A 491 -23.14 2.60 -17.74
CA ASP A 491 -23.08 3.08 -16.38
C ASP A 491 -24.44 2.85 -15.68
N VAL A 492 -24.47 1.84 -14.81
CA VAL A 492 -25.66 1.37 -14.10
C VAL A 492 -25.58 1.81 -12.64
N GLU A 493 -26.16 2.97 -12.38
CA GLU A 493 -26.26 3.57 -11.04
C GLU A 493 -27.42 2.94 -10.25
N TRP A 494 -27.19 1.73 -9.70
CA TRP A 494 -28.12 0.99 -8.85
C TRP A 494 -27.53 0.79 -7.45
N TYR A 495 -28.28 1.15 -6.41
CA TYR A 495 -27.82 1.16 -5.02
C TYR A 495 -28.93 0.69 -4.09
N ASP A 496 -28.60 -0.21 -3.16
CA ASP A 496 -29.51 -0.67 -2.11
C ASP A 496 -30.89 -1.11 -2.64
N GLY A 497 -30.89 -1.89 -3.73
CA GLY A 497 -32.11 -2.46 -4.33
C GLY A 497 -32.96 -1.48 -5.15
N LYS A 498 -32.42 -0.34 -5.57
CA LYS A 498 -33.15 0.67 -6.38
C LYS A 498 -32.23 1.52 -7.27
N PRO A 499 -32.78 2.16 -8.32
CA PRO A 499 -32.06 3.17 -9.10
C PRO A 499 -31.60 4.37 -8.26
N ALA A 500 -30.45 4.93 -8.59
CA ALA A 500 -29.99 6.21 -8.04
C ALA A 500 -30.97 7.35 -8.40
N PRO A 501 -31.06 8.40 -7.57
CA PRO A 501 -31.80 9.60 -7.94
C PRO A 501 -31.27 10.19 -9.26
N GLY A 502 -32.17 10.43 -10.22
CA GLY A 502 -31.82 10.99 -11.52
C GLY A 502 -31.66 9.97 -12.65
N THR A 503 -31.44 8.69 -12.36
CA THR A 503 -31.40 7.62 -13.38
C THR A 503 -32.75 6.95 -13.62
N GLY A 504 -33.84 7.58 -13.15
CA GLY A 504 -35.20 7.10 -13.32
C GLY A 504 -35.75 6.43 -12.05
N GLY A 505 -36.76 7.04 -11.43
CA GLY A 505 -37.38 6.58 -10.17
C GLY A 505 -38.65 5.75 -10.34
N CYS A 506 -38.83 5.10 -11.49
CA CYS A 506 -39.96 4.20 -11.71
C CYS A 506 -39.78 2.92 -10.88
N SER A 507 -40.89 2.38 -10.39
CA SER A 507 -40.88 1.13 -9.64
C SER A 507 -40.49 -0.02 -10.57
N LEU A 508 -39.30 -0.58 -10.36
CA LEU A 508 -38.71 -1.65 -11.16
C LEU A 508 -38.13 -2.72 -10.24
N THR A 509 -38.25 -3.98 -10.64
CA THR A 509 -37.56 -5.08 -9.99
C THR A 509 -36.14 -5.21 -10.56
N ALA A 510 -35.21 -5.74 -9.77
CA ALA A 510 -33.84 -6.05 -10.24
C ALA A 510 -33.83 -6.93 -11.50
N ALA A 511 -34.75 -7.90 -11.59
CA ALA A 511 -34.89 -8.76 -12.77
C ALA A 511 -35.28 -7.98 -14.04
N LEU A 512 -36.16 -6.97 -13.92
CA LEU A 512 -36.51 -6.11 -15.05
C LEU A 512 -35.36 -5.17 -15.40
N ALA A 513 -34.64 -4.63 -14.41
CA ALA A 513 -33.43 -3.84 -14.63
C ALA A 513 -32.37 -4.66 -15.40
N HIS A 514 -32.03 -5.86 -14.93
CA HIS A 514 -31.15 -6.80 -15.61
C HIS A 514 -31.54 -7.00 -17.07
N SER A 515 -32.81 -7.32 -17.33
CA SER A 515 -33.32 -7.58 -18.69
C SER A 515 -33.13 -6.37 -19.62
N LYS A 516 -33.41 -5.15 -19.13
CA LYS A 516 -33.23 -3.92 -19.92
C LYS A 516 -31.75 -3.63 -20.18
N ILE A 517 -30.89 -3.78 -19.16
CA ILE A 517 -29.43 -3.57 -19.28
C ILE A 517 -28.83 -4.57 -20.28
N TYR A 518 -29.19 -5.85 -20.20
CA TYR A 518 -28.67 -6.88 -21.09
C TYR A 518 -29.22 -6.78 -22.51
N THR A 519 -30.42 -6.22 -22.68
CA THR A 519 -30.94 -5.84 -24.01
C THR A 519 -30.04 -4.76 -24.61
N LEU A 520 -29.77 -3.67 -23.87
CA LEU A 520 -28.88 -2.61 -24.34
C LEU A 520 -27.47 -3.14 -24.63
N ALA A 521 -26.93 -3.99 -23.76
CA ALA A 521 -25.62 -4.58 -23.92
C ALA A 521 -25.49 -5.38 -25.22
N ARG A 522 -26.54 -6.14 -25.57
CA ARG A 522 -26.61 -6.91 -26.81
C ARG A 522 -26.68 -6.03 -28.05
N ASP A 523 -27.47 -4.96 -27.98
CA ASP A 523 -27.60 -4.00 -29.09
C ASP A 523 -26.27 -3.25 -29.33
N LEU A 524 -25.58 -2.88 -28.26
CA LEU A 524 -24.24 -2.30 -28.31
C LEU A 524 -23.21 -3.29 -28.85
N GLU A 525 -23.20 -4.54 -28.39
CA GLU A 525 -22.31 -5.59 -28.90
C GLU A 525 -22.52 -5.80 -30.40
N GLY A 526 -23.77 -5.90 -30.85
CA GLY A 526 -24.11 -6.06 -32.27
C GLY A 526 -23.67 -4.87 -33.14
N TYR A 527 -23.80 -3.64 -32.63
CA TYR A 527 -23.46 -2.43 -33.40
C TYR A 527 -21.98 -2.09 -33.39
N TYR A 528 -21.34 -2.08 -32.21
CA TYR A 528 -19.93 -1.71 -32.04
C TYR A 528 -18.97 -2.88 -32.26
N GLY A 529 -19.44 -4.13 -32.21
CA GLY A 529 -18.64 -5.33 -32.44
C GLY A 529 -17.71 -5.70 -31.28
N LYS A 530 -17.95 -5.14 -30.08
CA LYS A 530 -17.21 -5.38 -28.83
C LYS A 530 -18.22 -5.53 -27.70
N LYS A 531 -18.02 -6.48 -26.77
CA LYS A 531 -18.89 -6.62 -25.60
C LYS A 531 -18.74 -5.39 -24.71
N PRO A 532 -19.82 -4.64 -24.44
CA PRO A 532 -19.73 -3.47 -23.59
C PRO A 532 -19.38 -3.87 -22.14
N LEU A 533 -18.68 -2.98 -21.45
CA LEU A 533 -18.52 -3.04 -20.00
C LEU A 533 -19.87 -2.74 -19.33
N ILE A 534 -20.17 -3.44 -18.25
CA ILE A 534 -21.26 -3.07 -17.35
C ILE A 534 -20.63 -2.48 -16.09
N TYR A 535 -20.82 -1.17 -15.90
CA TYR A 535 -20.38 -0.49 -14.69
C TYR A 535 -21.43 -0.61 -13.59
N LEU A 536 -21.02 -1.09 -12.43
CA LEU A 536 -21.87 -1.32 -11.26
C LEU A 536 -21.10 -1.04 -9.97
N VAL A 537 -21.80 -0.59 -8.95
CA VAL A 537 -21.25 -0.63 -7.59
C VAL A 537 -21.19 -2.07 -7.12
N SER A 538 -20.09 -2.44 -6.43
CA SER A 538 -19.78 -3.83 -6.11
C SER A 538 -20.89 -4.57 -5.35
N SER A 539 -21.63 -3.88 -4.49
CA SER A 539 -22.78 -4.44 -3.75
C SER A 539 -23.95 -4.85 -4.63
N SER A 540 -24.06 -4.31 -5.84
CA SER A 540 -25.18 -4.54 -6.76
C SER A 540 -24.87 -5.53 -7.88
N VAL A 541 -23.62 -5.99 -8.00
CA VAL A 541 -23.21 -6.95 -9.05
C VAL A 541 -24.06 -8.21 -9.01
N ARG A 542 -24.22 -8.83 -7.84
CA ARG A 542 -25.00 -10.07 -7.73
C ARG A 542 -26.48 -9.88 -8.04
N GLU A 543 -27.04 -8.74 -7.67
CA GLU A 543 -28.45 -8.42 -7.88
C GLU A 543 -28.76 -8.12 -9.36
N ILE A 544 -27.85 -7.42 -10.05
CA ILE A 544 -28.07 -6.93 -11.41
C ILE A 544 -27.43 -7.82 -12.47
N ALA A 545 -26.23 -8.36 -12.26
CA ALA A 545 -25.53 -9.19 -13.23
C ALA A 545 -25.71 -10.70 -12.98
N GLY A 546 -26.01 -11.11 -11.75
CA GLY A 546 -26.17 -12.52 -11.37
C GLY A 546 -24.86 -13.24 -11.07
N ASP A 547 -24.91 -14.59 -11.01
CA ASP A 547 -23.78 -15.47 -10.64
C ASP A 547 -22.97 -16.00 -11.86
N SER A 548 -23.27 -15.52 -13.07
CA SER A 548 -22.50 -15.80 -14.29
C SER A 548 -22.57 -14.58 -15.20
N VAL A 549 -21.43 -13.92 -15.43
CA VAL A 549 -21.42 -12.64 -16.13
C VAL A 549 -20.89 -12.77 -17.56
N ASP A 550 -21.80 -12.63 -18.53
CA ASP A 550 -21.51 -12.72 -19.98
C ASP A 550 -20.77 -11.50 -20.56
N TYR A 551 -20.72 -10.39 -19.82
CA TYR A 551 -20.13 -9.10 -20.21
C TYR A 551 -19.00 -8.70 -19.24
N PRO A 552 -17.95 -8.02 -19.71
CA PRO A 552 -16.89 -7.55 -18.84
C PRO A 552 -17.43 -6.56 -17.80
N LEU A 553 -17.00 -6.69 -16.54
CA LEU A 553 -17.45 -5.81 -15.46
C LEU A 553 -16.50 -4.63 -15.24
N TRP A 554 -17.08 -3.46 -14.98
CA TRP A 554 -16.37 -2.33 -14.39
C TRP A 554 -16.96 -2.06 -13.01
N ILE A 555 -16.24 -2.40 -11.95
CA ILE A 555 -16.78 -2.30 -10.61
C ILE A 555 -16.40 -0.97 -9.96
N ALA A 556 -17.37 -0.30 -9.33
CA ALA A 556 -17.09 0.78 -8.39
C ALA A 556 -16.98 0.18 -6.99
N ASN A 557 -15.80 0.33 -6.39
CA ASN A 557 -15.63 -0.03 -5.00
C ASN A 557 -14.59 0.87 -4.35
N PHE A 558 -15.08 1.83 -3.58
CA PHE A 558 -14.24 2.79 -2.84
C PHE A 558 -13.93 2.32 -1.42
N SER A 559 -14.45 1.15 -1.01
CA SER A 559 -14.12 0.53 0.26
C SER A 559 -12.76 -0.15 0.13
N SER A 560 -11.88 0.10 1.09
CA SER A 560 -10.60 -0.58 1.19
C SER A 560 -10.70 -2.08 1.46
N LYS A 561 -11.86 -2.58 1.94
CA LYS A 561 -12.04 -3.97 2.39
C LYS A 561 -12.63 -4.93 1.36
N ALA A 562 -12.84 -4.51 0.11
CA ALA A 562 -13.54 -5.34 -0.86
C ALA A 562 -12.86 -5.36 -2.23
N ALA A 563 -11.65 -5.93 -2.28
CA ALA A 563 -11.10 -6.50 -3.52
C ALA A 563 -11.84 -7.78 -3.96
N ALA A 564 -12.74 -8.32 -3.14
CA ALA A 564 -13.59 -9.46 -3.49
C ALA A 564 -15.00 -8.99 -3.88
N VAL A 565 -15.32 -9.06 -5.18
CA VAL A 565 -16.72 -9.09 -5.66
C VAL A 565 -17.25 -10.50 -5.40
N GLY A 566 -17.33 -10.89 -4.12
CA GLY A 566 -17.74 -12.24 -3.71
C GLY A 566 -16.92 -13.38 -4.35
N PRO A 567 -17.30 -14.64 -4.07
CA PRO A 567 -16.74 -15.79 -4.75
C PRO A 567 -17.30 -15.84 -6.17
N GLY A 568 -16.45 -15.55 -7.17
CA GLY A 568 -16.65 -16.11 -8.51
C GLY A 568 -16.59 -15.18 -9.71
N GLU A 569 -16.67 -13.85 -9.63
CA GLU A 569 -16.72 -13.01 -10.86
C GLU A 569 -15.47 -12.12 -11.05
N PRO A 570 -14.66 -12.35 -12.11
CA PRO A 570 -13.51 -11.51 -12.40
C PRO A 570 -13.96 -10.18 -13.02
N TRP A 571 -13.56 -9.06 -12.42
CA TRP A 571 -13.80 -7.74 -12.99
C TRP A 571 -12.75 -7.40 -14.04
N THR A 572 -13.11 -6.53 -15.00
CA THR A 572 -12.21 -6.04 -16.06
C THR A 572 -11.61 -4.68 -15.71
N LEU A 573 -12.45 -3.77 -15.22
CA LEU A 573 -12.03 -2.48 -14.66
C LEU A 573 -12.48 -2.36 -13.21
N TRP A 574 -11.71 -1.64 -12.40
CA TRP A 574 -12.07 -1.30 -11.03
C TRP A 574 -11.85 0.19 -10.77
N GLN A 575 -12.93 0.92 -10.50
CA GLN A 575 -12.90 2.29 -10.02
C GLN A 575 -12.62 2.27 -8.52
N TYR A 576 -11.39 2.62 -8.15
CA TYR A 576 -10.89 2.47 -6.78
C TYR A 576 -10.99 3.77 -5.97
N THR A 577 -11.13 4.91 -6.64
CA THR A 577 -11.34 6.20 -5.97
C THR A 577 -12.07 7.17 -6.88
N GLY A 578 -13.01 7.92 -6.30
CA GLY A 578 -13.61 9.11 -6.91
C GLY A 578 -13.05 10.42 -6.37
N LYS A 579 -11.90 10.36 -5.71
CA LYS A 579 -11.25 11.51 -5.06
C LYS A 579 -9.89 11.84 -5.66
N GLY A 580 -9.61 11.35 -6.87
CA GLY A 580 -8.37 11.69 -7.56
C GLY A 580 -8.33 13.17 -7.91
N HIS A 581 -7.12 13.73 -7.99
CA HIS A 581 -6.92 15.11 -8.41
C HIS A 581 -5.97 15.14 -9.60
N ILE A 582 -6.40 15.76 -10.69
CA ILE A 582 -5.58 16.00 -11.87
C ILE A 582 -5.45 17.52 -12.02
N PRO A 583 -4.23 18.07 -12.04
CA PRO A 583 -4.03 19.49 -12.29
C PRO A 583 -4.79 19.96 -13.54
N GLY A 584 -5.62 20.98 -13.37
CA GLY A 584 -6.45 21.54 -14.44
C GLY A 584 -7.86 20.96 -14.56
N THR A 585 -8.24 19.90 -13.84
CA THR A 585 -9.65 19.45 -13.80
C THR A 585 -10.47 20.33 -12.86
N ALA A 586 -11.74 20.55 -13.19
CA ALA A 586 -12.62 21.42 -12.40
C ALA A 586 -13.09 20.76 -11.10
N ASN A 587 -13.12 19.44 -11.06
CA ASN A 587 -13.59 18.62 -9.95
C ASN A 587 -12.63 17.44 -9.73
N LEU A 588 -12.85 16.71 -8.63
CA LEU A 588 -12.22 15.42 -8.39
C LEU A 588 -12.51 14.46 -9.56
N VAL A 589 -11.58 13.55 -9.79
CA VAL A 589 -11.56 12.63 -10.92
C VAL A 589 -11.59 11.19 -10.41
N ASP A 590 -12.36 10.37 -11.09
CA ASP A 590 -12.45 8.95 -10.84
C ASP A 590 -11.26 8.21 -11.49
N PHE A 591 -10.57 7.39 -10.69
CA PHE A 591 -9.43 6.60 -11.14
C PHE A 591 -9.75 5.11 -11.14
N ASN A 592 -9.18 4.43 -12.13
CA ASN A 592 -9.50 3.07 -12.50
C ASN A 592 -8.24 2.23 -12.72
N TYR A 593 -8.31 0.97 -12.32
CA TYR A 593 -7.35 -0.07 -12.71
C TYR A 593 -7.95 -0.97 -13.78
N PHE A 594 -7.14 -1.41 -14.72
CA PHE A 594 -7.44 -2.56 -15.58
C PHE A 594 -6.82 -3.82 -14.96
N PHE A 595 -7.56 -4.93 -14.98
CA PHE A 595 -7.22 -6.12 -14.21
C PHE A 595 -5.91 -6.82 -14.63
N GLY A 596 -5.45 -6.58 -15.87
CA GLY A 596 -4.40 -7.35 -16.51
C GLY A 596 -3.17 -6.54 -16.93
N ASN A 597 -2.24 -7.21 -17.59
CA ASN A 597 -1.02 -6.62 -18.14
C ASN A 597 -1.25 -5.95 -19.51
N ALA A 598 -0.20 -5.36 -20.09
CA ALA A 598 -0.26 -4.66 -21.38
C ALA A 598 -0.75 -5.54 -22.55
N THR A 599 -0.43 -6.84 -22.54
CA THR A 599 -0.89 -7.78 -23.58
C THR A 599 -2.40 -8.00 -23.48
N GLN A 600 -2.90 -8.25 -22.27
CA GLN A 600 -4.33 -8.39 -21.99
C GLN A 600 -5.08 -7.08 -22.27
N PHE A 601 -4.48 -5.93 -21.97
CA PHE A 601 -5.04 -4.63 -22.30
C PHE A 601 -5.11 -4.41 -23.82
N SER A 602 -4.09 -4.83 -24.57
CA SER A 602 -4.12 -4.78 -26.04
C SER A 602 -5.17 -5.71 -26.63
N GLN A 603 -5.38 -6.87 -26.01
CA GLN A 603 -6.49 -7.76 -26.39
C GLN A 603 -7.83 -7.10 -26.08
N PHE A 604 -8.01 -6.48 -24.91
CA PHE A 604 -9.23 -5.78 -24.52
C PHE A 604 -9.58 -4.66 -25.50
N GLN A 605 -8.56 -3.90 -25.93
CA GLN A 605 -8.69 -2.88 -26.97
C GLN A 605 -9.19 -3.44 -28.31
N LYS A 606 -8.74 -4.65 -28.69
CA LYS A 606 -9.00 -5.23 -30.01
C LYS A 606 -10.27 -6.07 -30.06
N SER A 607 -10.39 -7.07 -29.18
CA SER A 607 -11.50 -8.03 -29.18
C SER A 607 -12.73 -7.47 -28.49
N GLY A 608 -12.52 -6.66 -27.44
CA GLY A 608 -13.60 -6.30 -26.52
C GLY A 608 -14.34 -7.51 -25.97
N SER A 609 -13.67 -8.65 -25.79
CA SER A 609 -14.25 -9.84 -25.17
C SER A 609 -14.20 -9.76 -23.64
N ASN A 610 -14.85 -10.69 -22.94
CA ASN A 610 -14.75 -10.78 -21.47
C ASN A 610 -13.42 -11.47 -21.08
N ILE A 611 -12.31 -10.78 -21.33
CA ILE A 611 -10.95 -11.32 -21.12
C ILE A 611 -10.72 -11.66 -19.65
N ALA A 612 -11.32 -10.92 -18.72
CA ALA A 612 -11.25 -11.23 -17.30
C ALA A 612 -11.89 -12.60 -17.01
N GLY A 613 -13.05 -12.89 -17.61
CA GLY A 613 -13.71 -14.20 -17.60
C GLY A 613 -12.86 -15.30 -18.21
N GLU A 614 -12.31 -15.06 -19.41
CA GLU A 614 -11.44 -16.00 -20.12
C GLU A 614 -10.20 -16.37 -19.29
N VAL A 615 -9.56 -15.38 -18.66
CA VAL A 615 -8.39 -15.57 -17.79
C VAL A 615 -8.76 -16.34 -16.51
N ALA A 616 -9.97 -16.15 -15.98
CA ALA A 616 -10.46 -16.89 -14.83
C ALA A 616 -10.92 -18.33 -15.17
N GLY A 617 -10.86 -18.74 -16.44
CA GLY A 617 -11.28 -20.07 -16.88
C GLY A 617 -12.80 -20.27 -16.89
N LYS A 618 -13.57 -19.20 -17.12
CA LYS A 618 -15.03 -19.23 -17.26
C LYS A 618 -15.50 -19.34 -18.69
#